data_AF-A0A259Z006-F1
#
_entry.id   AF-A0A259Z006-F1
#
_cell.length_a   1.000
_cell.length_b   1.000
_cell.length_c   1.000
_cell.angle_alpha   90.00
_cell.angle_beta   90.00
_cell.angle_gamma   90.00
#
_symmetry.space_group_name_H-M   'P 1'
#
loop_
_entity.id
_entity.type
_entity.pdbx_description
1 polymer ?
#
loop_
_entity_poly.entity_id
_entity_poly.type
_entity_poly.pdbx_seq_one_letter_code
_entity_poly.pdbx_strand_id
1 'polypeptide(L)'
;MPVVGAKASTIWYVDAPDPISVLREATTSDWNAASALVGRLYPHLTAVPLGQGPISTSAGVDDDHVFIGCYPGVTVVCGSNLSVPTPSTLPESFTRPLASEHTYLVASDPQHAWGAFAYWERGEFRRSFSATPVYIYEDAGLPLVWERSFWAGEHPLIYPPGVMPDPQSLPFHPQEFAEAANAEWLGFRYTGAPHADEFDPDTLPVCGFTMYVPGQEPPPPNRSANGRGAQEPMPDAPDEQAPRPKKRWFSRK
;
A
#
# COMPACT_ATOMS: atom_id res chain seq x y z
N MET A 1 -7.93 15.71 -14.56
CA MET A 1 -6.74 14.85 -14.55
C MET A 1 -7.23 13.42 -14.42
N PRO A 2 -6.77 12.45 -15.23
CA PRO A 2 -7.07 11.05 -14.94
C PRO A 2 -6.55 10.76 -13.54
N VAL A 3 -7.39 10.15 -12.70
CA VAL A 3 -6.98 9.73 -11.35
C VAL A 3 -5.86 8.71 -11.55
N VAL A 4 -4.68 9.00 -11.01
CA VAL A 4 -3.57 8.04 -11.02
C VAL A 4 -4.03 6.86 -10.17
N GLY A 5 -4.00 5.65 -10.73
CA GLY A 5 -4.33 4.43 -9.99
C GLY A 5 -3.46 4.33 -8.73
N ALA A 6 -3.99 3.75 -7.66
CA ALA A 6 -3.22 3.49 -6.45
C ALA A 6 -2.57 2.11 -6.58
N LYS A 7 -1.30 2.00 -6.18
CA LYS A 7 -0.66 0.70 -5.98
C LYS A 7 -1.13 0.16 -4.64
N ALA A 8 -1.70 -1.03 -4.64
CA ALA A 8 -2.15 -1.72 -3.44
C ALA A 8 -1.71 -3.19 -3.47
N SER A 9 -1.45 -3.75 -2.31
CA SER A 9 -1.08 -5.15 -2.11
C SER A 9 -1.47 -5.52 -0.69
N THR A 10 -2.75 -5.86 -0.52
CA THR A 10 -3.35 -6.03 0.81
C THR A 10 -4.12 -7.34 0.91
N ILE A 11 -4.08 -7.94 2.09
CA ILE A 11 -4.95 -9.05 2.48
C ILE A 11 -5.62 -8.72 3.81
N TRP A 12 -6.94 -8.93 3.85
CA TRP A 12 -7.81 -8.58 4.94
C TRP A 12 -8.41 -9.84 5.56
N TYR A 13 -8.45 -9.89 6.88
CA TYR A 13 -9.10 -10.91 7.68
C TYR A 13 -10.27 -10.26 8.41
N VAL A 14 -11.49 -10.69 8.11
CA VAL A 14 -12.72 -10.03 8.52
C VAL A 14 -13.65 -11.02 9.21
N ASP A 15 -13.92 -10.74 10.48
CA ASP A 15 -14.90 -11.41 11.34
C ASP A 15 -16.03 -10.45 11.75
N ALA A 16 -15.79 -9.14 11.63
CA ALA A 16 -16.80 -8.13 11.92
C ALA A 16 -17.93 -8.18 10.87
N PRO A 17 -19.22 -8.17 11.30
CA PRO A 17 -20.36 -8.16 10.38
C PRO A 17 -20.50 -6.84 9.62
N ASP A 18 -19.93 -5.76 10.17
CA ASP A 18 -19.89 -4.43 9.56
C ASP A 18 -18.45 -3.88 9.66
N PRO A 19 -17.56 -4.27 8.72
CA PRO A 19 -16.16 -3.87 8.79
C PRO A 19 -15.98 -2.36 8.64
N ILE A 20 -16.79 -1.67 7.82
CA ILE A 20 -16.61 -0.23 7.58
C ILE A 20 -16.89 0.60 8.84
N SER A 21 -17.85 0.20 9.68
CA SER A 21 -18.07 0.83 10.98
C SER A 21 -16.86 0.68 11.91
N VAL A 22 -16.25 -0.51 11.95
CA VAL A 22 -15.02 -0.75 12.73
C VAL A 22 -13.88 0.14 12.24
N LEU A 23 -13.68 0.22 10.92
CA LEU A 23 -12.60 1.02 10.33
C LEU A 23 -12.79 2.52 10.59
N ARG A 24 -14.03 3.03 10.57
CA ARG A 24 -14.33 4.44 10.91
C ARG A 24 -14.02 4.82 12.35
N GLU A 25 -14.15 3.89 13.28
CA GLU A 25 -13.86 4.11 14.70
C GLU A 25 -12.38 3.88 15.05
N ALA A 26 -11.61 3.27 14.16
CA ALA A 26 -10.23 2.89 14.41
C ALA A 26 -9.29 4.11 14.45
N THR A 27 -8.91 4.54 15.66
CA THR A 27 -7.91 5.60 15.86
C THR A 27 -6.49 5.08 16.05
N THR A 28 -6.33 3.79 16.31
CA THR A 28 -5.02 3.12 16.53
C THR A 28 -5.07 1.66 16.08
N SER A 29 -3.94 1.13 15.61
CA SER A 29 -3.75 -0.33 15.42
C SER A 29 -3.09 -0.96 16.65
N ASP A 30 -3.50 -2.18 17.01
CA ASP A 30 -2.90 -2.96 18.09
C ASP A 30 -1.51 -3.48 17.71
N TRP A 31 -0.48 -2.91 18.33
CA TRP A 31 0.93 -3.28 18.12
C TRP A 31 1.28 -4.71 18.55
N ASN A 32 0.68 -5.23 19.61
CA ASN A 32 0.97 -6.58 20.10
C ASN A 32 0.41 -7.62 19.13
N ALA A 33 -0.85 -7.40 18.70
CA ALA A 33 -1.48 -8.25 17.69
C ALA A 33 -0.72 -8.20 16.36
N ALA A 34 -0.35 -6.99 15.90
CA ALA A 34 0.43 -6.80 14.68
C ALA A 34 1.79 -7.51 14.75
N SER A 35 2.52 -7.37 15.87
CA SER A 35 3.82 -8.01 16.08
C SER A 35 3.72 -9.53 16.12
N ALA A 36 2.66 -10.07 16.74
CA ALA A 36 2.41 -11.51 16.75
C ALA A 36 2.07 -12.05 15.34
N LEU A 37 1.29 -11.30 14.56
CA LEU A 37 0.89 -11.70 13.22
C LEU A 37 2.07 -11.66 12.24
N VAL A 38 2.89 -10.60 12.24
CA VAL A 38 4.06 -10.53 11.35
C VAL A 38 5.03 -11.69 11.62
N GLY A 39 5.26 -12.04 12.89
CA GLY A 39 6.09 -13.19 13.25
C GLY A 39 5.52 -14.54 12.81
N ARG A 40 4.18 -14.67 12.73
CA ARG A 40 3.50 -15.86 12.20
C ARG A 40 3.59 -15.97 10.69
N LEU A 41 3.40 -14.85 9.98
CA LEU A 41 3.38 -14.80 8.52
C LEU A 41 4.78 -14.93 7.92
N TYR A 42 5.79 -14.40 8.61
CA TYR A 42 7.17 -14.38 8.15
C TYR A 42 8.11 -15.06 9.17
N PRO A 43 7.93 -16.36 9.45
CA PRO A 43 8.67 -17.07 10.52
C PRO A 43 10.18 -17.19 10.26
N HIS A 44 10.62 -16.89 9.04
CA HIS A 44 12.02 -16.95 8.62
C HIS A 44 12.70 -15.59 8.55
N LEU A 45 11.99 -14.50 8.85
CA LEU A 45 12.50 -13.14 8.81
C LEU A 45 12.45 -12.51 10.21
N THR A 46 13.34 -11.56 10.44
CA THR A 46 13.31 -10.71 11.63
C THR A 46 12.54 -9.44 11.29
N ALA A 47 11.39 -9.25 11.94
CA ALA A 47 10.60 -8.02 11.84
C ALA A 47 11.12 -6.98 12.84
N VAL A 48 11.51 -5.80 12.36
CA VAL A 48 11.95 -4.66 13.19
C VAL A 48 10.90 -3.56 13.07
N PRO A 49 10.31 -3.07 14.17
CA PRO A 49 9.31 -2.01 14.12
C PRO A 49 9.86 -0.72 13.49
N LEU A 50 9.09 -0.13 12.55
CA LEU A 50 9.43 1.10 11.83
C LEU A 50 8.65 2.32 12.33
N GLY A 51 7.38 2.14 12.73
CA GLY A 51 6.47 3.22 13.13
C GLY A 51 5.04 2.95 12.66
N GLN A 52 4.13 3.92 12.80
CA GLN A 52 2.79 3.85 12.21
C GLN A 52 2.66 4.79 11.02
N GLY A 53 1.79 4.44 10.08
CA GLY A 53 1.42 5.26 8.93
C GLY A 53 -0.02 4.99 8.50
N PRO A 54 -0.58 5.83 7.61
CA PRO A 54 -1.90 5.59 7.07
C PRO A 54 -1.88 4.49 6.01
N ILE A 55 -2.95 3.70 5.93
CA ILE A 55 -3.04 2.57 4.98
C ILE A 55 -2.90 3.03 3.52
N SER A 56 -3.36 4.23 3.17
CA SER A 56 -3.25 4.83 1.84
C SER A 56 -1.81 4.85 1.30
N THR A 57 -0.83 5.08 2.18
CA THR A 57 0.60 5.11 1.84
C THR A 57 1.31 3.78 2.11
N SER A 58 0.67 2.88 2.87
CA SER A 58 1.22 1.59 3.27
C SER A 58 0.70 0.41 2.46
N ALA A 59 -0.35 0.57 1.65
CA ALA A 59 -0.90 -0.50 0.83
C ALA A 59 0.03 -0.89 -0.33
N GLY A 60 0.82 0.04 -0.87
CA GLY A 60 1.67 -0.14 -2.05
C GLY A 60 3.17 -0.28 -1.76
N VAL A 61 3.53 -0.94 -0.66
CA VAL A 61 4.89 -0.91 -0.07
C VAL A 61 5.97 -1.64 -0.88
N ASP A 62 7.22 -1.29 -0.56
CA ASP A 62 8.44 -1.91 -1.07
C ASP A 62 8.66 -3.32 -0.49
N ASP A 63 9.58 -4.06 -1.10
CA ASP A 63 9.77 -5.50 -0.83
C ASP A 63 10.27 -5.87 0.57
N ASP A 64 10.91 -4.92 1.27
CA ASP A 64 11.45 -5.11 2.62
C ASP A 64 10.53 -4.58 3.73
N HIS A 65 9.33 -4.12 3.39
CA HIS A 65 8.39 -3.55 4.34
C HIS A 65 7.07 -4.31 4.41
N VAL A 66 6.57 -4.49 5.63
CA VAL A 66 5.25 -5.04 5.91
C VAL A 66 4.52 -4.10 6.85
N PHE A 67 3.25 -3.82 6.58
CA PHE A 67 2.40 -3.03 7.47
C PHE A 67 1.18 -3.82 7.88
N ILE A 68 0.82 -3.77 9.16
CA ILE A 68 -0.31 -4.52 9.71
C ILE A 68 -1.23 -3.60 10.52
N GLY A 69 -2.50 -3.58 10.13
CA GLY A 69 -3.58 -2.96 10.89
C GLY A 69 -4.35 -4.01 11.66
N CYS A 70 -4.47 -3.90 12.97
CA CYS A 70 -5.25 -4.80 13.82
C CYS A 70 -6.32 -4.01 14.57
N TYR A 71 -7.58 -4.31 14.26
CA TYR A 71 -8.78 -3.68 14.82
C TYR A 71 -9.76 -4.77 15.29
N PRO A 72 -10.79 -4.43 16.09
CA PRO A 72 -11.77 -5.42 16.55
C PRO A 72 -12.46 -6.17 15.39
N GLY A 73 -12.10 -7.43 15.19
CA GLY A 73 -12.68 -8.28 14.13
C GLY A 73 -12.27 -7.92 12.70
N VAL A 74 -11.32 -7.00 12.51
CA VAL A 74 -10.78 -6.65 11.19
C VAL A 74 -9.26 -6.52 11.29
N THR A 75 -8.54 -7.23 10.44
CA THR A 75 -7.08 -7.13 10.35
C THR A 75 -6.66 -7.00 8.90
N VAL A 76 -5.69 -6.14 8.61
CA VAL A 76 -5.08 -6.00 7.28
C VAL A 76 -3.59 -6.25 7.36
N VAL A 77 -3.04 -6.90 6.34
CA VAL A 77 -1.62 -7.01 6.08
C VAL A 77 -1.34 -6.40 4.71
N CYS A 78 -0.38 -5.49 4.66
CA CYS A 78 0.13 -4.89 3.44
C CYS A 78 1.56 -5.40 3.21
N GLY A 79 1.85 -5.90 2.03
CA GLY A 79 3.18 -6.43 1.69
C GLY A 79 3.28 -6.80 0.23
N SER A 80 4.43 -6.55 -0.40
CA SER A 80 4.59 -6.72 -1.85
C SER A 80 4.38 -8.16 -2.34
N ASN A 81 4.62 -9.15 -1.46
CA ASN A 81 4.45 -10.57 -1.74
C ASN A 81 2.98 -11.00 -1.96
N LEU A 82 2.02 -10.09 -1.74
CA LEU A 82 0.60 -10.32 -2.01
C LEU A 82 0.22 -9.95 -3.45
N SER A 83 1.06 -9.21 -4.17
CA SER A 83 0.88 -8.87 -5.58
C SER A 83 1.29 -10.03 -6.49
N VAL A 84 0.46 -11.07 -6.53
CA VAL A 84 0.67 -12.28 -7.33
C VAL A 84 -0.30 -12.32 -8.53
N PRO A 85 0.15 -12.75 -9.74
CA PRO A 85 -0.73 -12.85 -10.91
C PRO A 85 -1.90 -13.83 -10.75
N THR A 86 -1.77 -14.83 -9.85
CA THR A 86 -2.77 -15.88 -9.62
C THR A 86 -3.12 -15.95 -8.13
N PRO A 87 -3.92 -15.01 -7.60
CA PRO A 87 -4.25 -14.93 -6.17
C PRO A 87 -4.77 -16.23 -5.54
N SER A 88 -5.46 -17.10 -6.28
CA SER A 88 -5.95 -18.37 -5.74
C SER A 88 -4.84 -19.31 -5.23
N THR A 89 -3.61 -19.11 -5.72
CA THR A 89 -2.43 -19.91 -5.34
C THR A 89 -1.73 -19.40 -4.09
N LEU A 90 -2.26 -18.35 -3.45
CA LEU A 90 -1.67 -17.79 -2.25
C LEU A 90 -1.57 -18.87 -1.15
N PRO A 91 -0.43 -19.00 -0.45
CA PRO A 91 -0.26 -20.03 0.57
C PRO A 91 -1.28 -19.94 1.70
N GLU A 92 -1.64 -21.08 2.29
CA GLU A 92 -2.59 -21.16 3.41
C GLU A 92 -2.16 -20.32 4.62
N SER A 93 -0.83 -20.15 4.82
CA SER A 93 -0.29 -19.27 5.85
C SER A 93 -0.79 -17.84 5.75
N PHE A 94 -1.11 -17.36 4.54
CA PHE A 94 -1.71 -16.05 4.30
C PHE A 94 -3.23 -16.09 4.17
N THR A 95 -3.84 -17.14 3.63
CA THR A 95 -5.30 -17.15 3.45
C THR A 95 -6.07 -17.50 4.73
N ARG A 96 -5.43 -18.16 5.70
CA ARG A 96 -6.05 -18.58 6.97
C ARG A 96 -5.17 -18.46 8.24
N PRO A 97 -4.45 -17.35 8.48
CA PRO A 97 -3.63 -17.23 9.68
C PRO A 97 -4.45 -17.06 10.96
N LEU A 98 -5.65 -16.47 10.89
CA LEU A 98 -6.49 -16.12 12.05
C LEU A 98 -7.79 -16.91 12.14
N ALA A 99 -8.00 -17.87 11.22
CA ALA A 99 -9.26 -18.62 11.08
C ALA A 99 -10.52 -17.74 10.92
N SER A 100 -10.35 -16.57 10.28
CA SER A 100 -11.45 -15.62 10.08
C SER A 100 -12.54 -16.14 9.14
N GLU A 101 -13.76 -15.59 9.31
CA GLU A 101 -14.93 -15.89 8.50
C GLU A 101 -14.70 -15.51 7.03
N HIS A 102 -14.11 -14.34 6.78
CA HIS A 102 -13.78 -13.87 5.44
C HIS A 102 -12.33 -13.44 5.32
N THR A 103 -11.70 -13.81 4.19
CA THR A 103 -10.39 -13.32 3.80
C THR A 103 -10.49 -12.69 2.42
N TYR A 104 -10.04 -11.44 2.29
CA TYR A 104 -10.07 -10.69 1.02
C TYR A 104 -8.68 -10.24 0.63
N LEU A 105 -8.23 -10.59 -0.56
CA LEU A 105 -7.01 -10.04 -1.17
C LEU A 105 -7.42 -8.99 -2.20
N VAL A 106 -6.73 -7.85 -2.19
CA VAL A 106 -6.82 -6.81 -3.22
C VAL A 106 -5.41 -6.36 -3.56
N ALA A 107 -5.09 -6.39 -4.85
CA ALA A 107 -3.81 -5.94 -5.36
C ALA A 107 -3.98 -5.16 -6.68
N SER A 108 -3.16 -4.14 -6.88
CA SER A 108 -3.17 -3.30 -8.07
C SER A 108 -1.77 -2.75 -8.37
N ASP A 109 -1.48 -2.62 -9.65
CA ASP A 109 -0.26 -1.97 -10.14
C ASP A 109 -0.60 -1.01 -11.29
N PRO A 110 -0.58 0.30 -11.01
CA PRO A 110 -0.86 1.35 -11.99
C PRO A 110 0.11 1.34 -13.16
N GLN A 111 1.37 0.93 -12.96
CA GLN A 111 2.39 0.92 -14.00
C GLN A 111 2.04 -0.08 -15.12
N HIS A 112 1.38 -1.18 -14.77
CA HIS A 112 1.00 -2.26 -15.70
C HIS A 112 -0.49 -2.29 -16.01
N ALA A 113 -1.26 -1.31 -15.53
CA ALA A 113 -2.72 -1.30 -15.57
C ALA A 113 -3.34 -2.59 -15.00
N TRP A 114 -2.65 -3.22 -14.05
CA TRP A 114 -3.01 -4.53 -13.51
C TRP A 114 -3.85 -4.39 -12.24
N GLY A 115 -4.86 -5.23 -12.10
CA GLY A 115 -5.67 -5.32 -10.89
C GLY A 115 -6.09 -6.77 -10.63
N ALA A 116 -6.15 -7.11 -9.36
CA ALA A 116 -6.51 -8.44 -8.90
C ALA A 116 -7.24 -8.41 -7.56
N PHE A 117 -8.09 -9.40 -7.34
CA PHE A 117 -8.71 -9.67 -6.06
C PHE A 117 -8.94 -11.16 -5.85
N ALA A 118 -9.06 -11.58 -4.60
CA ALA A 118 -9.56 -12.90 -4.27
C ALA A 118 -10.30 -12.92 -2.94
N TYR A 119 -11.19 -13.88 -2.80
CA TYR A 119 -12.08 -14.07 -1.66
C TYR A 119 -12.08 -15.53 -1.22
N TRP A 120 -11.85 -15.72 0.08
CA TRP A 120 -12.03 -16.98 0.78
C TRP A 120 -13.04 -16.82 1.90
N GLU A 121 -13.81 -17.88 2.15
CA GLU A 121 -14.77 -17.97 3.24
C GLU A 121 -14.34 -19.11 4.15
N ARG A 122 -14.00 -18.82 5.41
CA ARG A 122 -13.47 -19.79 6.39
C ARG A 122 -12.25 -20.57 5.87
N GLY A 123 -11.45 -19.94 5.01
CA GLY A 123 -10.28 -20.52 4.35
C GLY A 123 -10.59 -21.31 3.06
N GLU A 124 -11.86 -21.50 2.69
CA GLU A 124 -12.23 -22.12 1.43
C GLU A 124 -12.28 -21.08 0.30
N PHE A 125 -11.67 -21.41 -0.83
CA PHE A 125 -11.65 -20.56 -2.01
C PHE A 125 -13.06 -20.34 -2.58
N ARG A 126 -13.39 -19.09 -2.94
CA ARG A 126 -14.70 -18.72 -3.51
C ARG A 126 -14.57 -18.07 -4.87
N ARG A 127 -13.72 -17.05 -4.99
CA ARG A 127 -13.58 -16.20 -6.18
C ARG A 127 -12.16 -15.64 -6.26
N SER A 128 -11.58 -15.61 -7.46
CA SER A 128 -10.35 -14.85 -7.77
C SER A 128 -10.40 -14.30 -9.18
N PHE A 129 -9.97 -13.06 -9.35
CA PHE A 129 -9.79 -12.41 -10.64
C PHE A 129 -8.45 -11.67 -10.67
N SER A 130 -7.76 -11.69 -11.81
CA SER A 130 -6.51 -10.97 -12.03
C SER A 130 -6.31 -10.71 -13.51
N ALA A 131 -6.11 -9.45 -13.90
CA ALA A 131 -5.97 -9.09 -15.31
C ALA A 131 -5.22 -7.78 -15.54
N THR A 132 -4.67 -7.62 -16.74
CA THR A 132 -4.47 -6.32 -17.40
C THR A 132 -5.65 -6.05 -18.34
N PRO A 133 -5.78 -4.84 -18.93
CA PRO A 133 -6.91 -4.54 -19.81
C PRO A 133 -7.06 -5.50 -20.98
N VAL A 134 -6.00 -6.18 -21.42
CA VAL A 134 -6.01 -7.06 -22.61
C VAL A 134 -5.69 -8.52 -22.30
N TYR A 135 -5.43 -8.86 -21.04
CA TYR A 135 -5.02 -10.21 -20.67
C TYR A 135 -5.53 -10.59 -19.28
N ILE A 136 -6.27 -11.70 -19.20
CA ILE A 136 -6.72 -12.30 -17.94
C ILE A 136 -5.68 -13.34 -17.49
N TYR A 137 -5.06 -13.12 -16.34
CA TYR A 137 -4.18 -14.11 -15.69
C TYR A 137 -4.99 -15.15 -14.94
N GLU A 138 -6.07 -14.73 -14.28
CA GLU A 138 -6.96 -15.59 -13.52
C GLU A 138 -8.39 -15.07 -13.56
N ASP A 139 -9.33 -15.99 -13.77
CA ASP A 139 -10.77 -15.79 -13.59
C ASP A 139 -11.35 -17.11 -13.09
N ALA A 140 -11.36 -17.27 -11.77
CA ALA A 140 -11.72 -18.51 -11.10
C ALA A 140 -12.84 -18.28 -10.07
N GLY A 141 -13.69 -19.29 -9.91
CA GLY A 141 -14.90 -19.20 -9.08
C GLY A 141 -16.09 -18.58 -9.81
N LEU A 142 -17.21 -18.43 -9.11
CA LEU A 142 -18.43 -17.84 -9.69
C LEU A 142 -18.43 -16.32 -9.46
N PRO A 143 -18.64 -15.50 -10.51
CA PRO A 143 -18.79 -14.06 -10.37
C PRO A 143 -19.86 -13.67 -9.34
N LEU A 144 -19.55 -12.66 -8.54
CA LEU A 144 -20.46 -12.07 -7.56
C LEU A 144 -21.42 -11.06 -8.22
N VAL A 145 -22.53 -10.76 -7.55
CA VAL A 145 -23.60 -9.91 -8.12
C VAL A 145 -23.11 -8.50 -8.46
N TRP A 146 -22.25 -7.91 -7.61
CA TRP A 146 -21.68 -6.58 -7.81
C TRP A 146 -20.81 -6.50 -9.08
N GLU A 147 -20.27 -7.63 -9.56
CA GLU A 147 -19.45 -7.66 -10.78
C GLU A 147 -20.27 -7.41 -12.05
N ARG A 148 -21.62 -7.51 -11.99
CA ARG A 148 -22.50 -7.45 -13.17
C ARG A 148 -22.28 -6.19 -14.00
N SER A 149 -22.20 -5.01 -13.39
CA SER A 149 -22.10 -3.74 -14.13
C SER A 149 -20.81 -3.67 -14.95
N PHE A 150 -19.72 -4.20 -14.39
CA PHE A 150 -18.43 -4.34 -15.07
C PHE A 150 -18.55 -5.23 -16.30
N TRP A 151 -19.06 -6.45 -16.14
CA TRP A 151 -19.24 -7.40 -17.24
C TRP A 151 -20.25 -6.92 -18.31
N ALA A 152 -21.22 -6.08 -17.92
CA ALA A 152 -22.18 -5.47 -18.82
C ALA A 152 -21.59 -4.28 -19.63
N GLY A 153 -20.37 -3.84 -19.32
CA GLY A 153 -19.71 -2.71 -19.98
C GLY A 153 -20.18 -1.34 -19.51
N GLU A 154 -20.75 -1.25 -18.30
CA GLU A 154 -21.17 0.02 -17.68
C GLU A 154 -19.98 0.83 -17.13
N HIS A 155 -18.77 0.22 -17.11
CA HIS A 155 -17.52 0.81 -16.64
C HIS A 155 -16.45 0.84 -17.76
N PRO A 156 -16.70 1.49 -18.91
CA PRO A 156 -15.84 1.39 -20.08
C PRO A 156 -14.44 1.99 -19.85
N LEU A 157 -13.42 1.35 -20.42
CA LEU A 157 -12.08 1.93 -20.53
C LEU A 157 -12.12 3.29 -21.24
N ILE A 158 -11.45 4.28 -20.65
CA ILE A 158 -11.35 5.63 -21.23
C ILE A 158 -10.07 5.72 -22.06
N TYR A 159 -10.23 5.87 -23.37
CA TYR A 159 -9.12 6.01 -24.31
C TYR A 159 -8.85 7.48 -24.64
N PRO A 160 -7.57 7.88 -24.83
CA PRO A 160 -7.26 9.20 -25.37
C PRO A 160 -7.89 9.42 -26.76
N PRO A 161 -8.18 10.68 -27.14
CA PRO A 161 -8.72 10.99 -28.46
C PRO A 161 -7.86 10.41 -29.59
N GLY A 162 -8.48 9.71 -30.54
CA GLY A 162 -7.81 9.11 -31.70
C GLY A 162 -7.17 7.74 -31.45
N VAL A 163 -7.24 7.21 -30.21
CA VAL A 163 -6.84 5.84 -29.90
C VAL A 163 -8.05 4.93 -30.04
N MET A 164 -7.92 3.91 -30.89
CA MET A 164 -8.95 2.86 -31.01
C MET A 164 -8.78 1.83 -29.89
N PRO A 165 -9.87 1.36 -29.26
CA PRO A 165 -9.80 0.26 -28.30
C PRO A 165 -9.28 -1.00 -28.98
N ASP A 166 -8.43 -1.75 -28.28
CA ASP A 166 -8.04 -3.10 -28.72
C ASP A 166 -9.29 -4.01 -28.64
N PRO A 167 -9.66 -4.76 -29.70
CA PRO A 167 -10.80 -5.69 -29.66
C PRO A 167 -10.73 -6.75 -28.56
N GLN A 168 -9.55 -7.03 -28.02
CA GLN A 168 -9.32 -7.96 -26.91
C GLN A 168 -9.41 -7.27 -25.54
N SER A 169 -9.67 -5.97 -25.50
CA SER A 169 -9.80 -5.24 -24.23
C SER A 169 -10.99 -5.75 -23.44
N LEU A 170 -10.80 -5.92 -22.14
CA LEU A 170 -11.87 -6.04 -21.17
C LEU A 170 -12.79 -4.81 -21.26
N PRO A 171 -14.08 -4.98 -20.94
CA PRO A 171 -15.03 -3.88 -20.97
C PRO A 171 -14.82 -2.87 -19.83
N PHE A 172 -13.78 -3.05 -19.01
CA PHE A 172 -13.44 -2.21 -17.85
C PHE A 172 -11.95 -2.21 -17.54
N HIS A 173 -11.53 -1.27 -16.68
CA HIS A 173 -10.17 -1.22 -16.18
C HIS A 173 -9.99 -2.22 -15.01
N PRO A 174 -9.03 -3.17 -15.04
CA PRO A 174 -8.85 -4.14 -13.96
C PRO A 174 -8.57 -3.54 -12.58
N GLN A 175 -7.80 -2.45 -12.50
CA GLN A 175 -7.64 -1.69 -11.26
C GLN A 175 -8.97 -1.19 -10.67
N GLU A 176 -9.83 -0.56 -11.48
CA GLU A 176 -11.15 -0.12 -11.03
C GLU A 176 -11.99 -1.30 -10.51
N PHE A 177 -11.87 -2.45 -11.16
CA PHE A 177 -12.57 -3.66 -10.75
C PHE A 177 -12.06 -4.23 -9.41
N ALA A 178 -10.75 -4.22 -9.18
CA ALA A 178 -10.15 -4.58 -7.90
C ALA A 178 -10.53 -3.59 -6.78
N GLU A 179 -10.64 -2.30 -7.09
CA GLU A 179 -11.12 -1.30 -6.14
C GLU A 179 -12.60 -1.44 -5.82
N ALA A 180 -13.44 -1.80 -6.80
CA ALA A 180 -14.84 -2.10 -6.57
C ALA A 180 -15.01 -3.31 -5.63
N ALA A 181 -14.15 -4.33 -5.75
CA ALA A 181 -14.12 -5.44 -4.80
C ALA A 181 -13.80 -4.95 -3.38
N ASN A 182 -12.78 -4.09 -3.22
CA ASN A 182 -12.44 -3.48 -1.93
C ASN A 182 -13.61 -2.66 -1.36
N ALA A 183 -14.28 -1.87 -2.20
CA ALA A 183 -15.41 -1.04 -1.79
C ALA A 183 -16.62 -1.88 -1.36
N GLU A 184 -16.92 -2.96 -2.09
CA GLU A 184 -17.99 -3.89 -1.75
C GLU A 184 -17.74 -4.57 -0.39
N TRP A 185 -16.52 -5.06 -0.16
CA TRP A 185 -16.23 -5.88 1.03
C TRP A 185 -15.90 -5.06 2.26
N LEU A 186 -15.24 -3.91 2.08
CA LEU A 186 -14.67 -3.12 3.18
C LEU A 186 -15.23 -1.70 3.24
N GLY A 187 -16.00 -1.25 2.24
CA GLY A 187 -16.68 0.05 2.26
C GLY A 187 -15.81 1.26 1.89
N PHE A 188 -14.65 1.06 1.28
CA PHE A 188 -13.77 2.17 0.86
C PHE A 188 -12.92 1.84 -0.38
N ARG A 189 -12.24 2.84 -0.95
CA ARG A 189 -11.33 2.72 -2.12
C ARG A 189 -9.98 3.36 -1.81
N TYR A 190 -8.93 2.95 -2.53
CA TYR A 190 -7.59 3.54 -2.39
C TYR A 190 -7.37 4.75 -3.31
N THR A 191 -8.05 4.81 -4.46
CA THR A 191 -7.95 5.94 -5.38
C THR A 191 -9.01 7.02 -5.14
N GLY A 192 -8.63 8.23 -5.53
CA GLY A 192 -9.50 9.40 -5.51
C GLY A 192 -9.65 10.01 -4.12
N ALA A 193 -10.10 11.26 -4.09
CA ALA A 193 -10.53 11.85 -2.83
C ALA A 193 -11.83 11.14 -2.38
N PRO A 194 -11.94 10.76 -1.11
CA PRO A 194 -13.21 10.30 -0.56
C PRO A 194 -14.30 11.35 -0.79
N HIS A 195 -15.51 10.91 -1.11
CA HIS A 195 -16.67 11.79 -0.99
C HIS A 195 -16.89 12.14 0.49
N ALA A 196 -17.65 13.22 0.77
CA ALA A 196 -17.81 13.73 2.14
C ALA A 196 -18.28 12.68 3.18
N ASP A 197 -18.99 11.65 2.72
CA ASP A 197 -19.51 10.57 3.56
C ASP A 197 -18.70 9.26 3.43
N GLU A 198 -17.71 9.20 2.54
CA GLU A 198 -16.85 8.03 2.30
C GLU A 198 -15.74 7.95 3.35
N PHE A 199 -15.30 6.74 3.66
CA PHE A 199 -14.18 6.54 4.57
C PHE A 199 -12.87 7.00 3.94
N ASP A 200 -12.07 7.73 4.70
CA ASP A 200 -10.77 8.23 4.26
C ASP A 200 -9.64 7.27 4.67
N PRO A 201 -8.99 6.57 3.72
CA PRO A 201 -7.88 5.67 4.04
C PRO A 201 -6.66 6.41 4.63
N ASP A 202 -6.55 7.73 4.50
CA ASP A 202 -5.50 8.51 5.18
C ASP A 202 -5.68 8.51 6.71
N THR A 203 -6.86 8.10 7.20
CA THR A 203 -7.16 8.09 8.64
C THR A 203 -6.92 6.74 9.31
N LEU A 204 -6.73 5.66 8.54
CA LEU A 204 -6.60 4.31 9.09
C LEU A 204 -5.14 3.97 9.45
N PRO A 205 -4.77 3.86 10.74
CA PRO A 205 -3.39 3.63 11.13
C PRO A 205 -3.00 2.15 11.00
N VAL A 206 -1.81 1.88 10.44
CA VAL A 206 -1.19 0.55 10.37
C VAL A 206 0.21 0.57 11.00
N CYS A 207 0.61 -0.55 11.61
CA CYS A 207 1.92 -0.74 12.25
C CYS A 207 2.93 -1.26 11.22
N GLY A 208 4.00 -0.51 10.98
CA GLY A 208 5.05 -0.85 10.02
C GLY A 208 6.21 -1.63 10.61
N PHE A 209 6.73 -2.55 9.81
CA PHE A 209 7.87 -3.41 10.11
C PHE A 209 8.82 -3.43 8.91
N THR A 210 10.11 -3.29 9.15
CA THR A 210 11.15 -3.62 8.17
C THR A 210 11.59 -5.06 8.38
N MET A 211 11.70 -5.82 7.29
CA MET A 211 11.92 -7.25 7.29
C MET A 211 13.36 -7.58 6.90
N TYR A 212 14.08 -8.28 7.78
CA TYR A 212 15.46 -8.68 7.55
C TYR A 212 15.62 -10.19 7.46
N VAL A 213 16.50 -10.66 6.58
CA VAL A 213 16.99 -12.03 6.65
C VAL A 213 17.83 -12.21 7.93
N PRO A 214 17.79 -13.39 8.58
CA PRO A 214 18.60 -13.64 9.77
C PRO A 214 20.08 -13.36 9.53
N GLY A 215 20.68 -12.53 10.38
CA GLY A 215 22.08 -12.11 10.27
C GLY A 215 22.30 -10.83 9.45
N GLN A 216 21.27 -10.25 8.82
CA GLN A 216 21.32 -8.85 8.44
C GLN A 216 20.97 -7.95 9.63
N GLU A 217 21.76 -6.89 9.79
CA GLU A 217 21.54 -5.89 10.82
C GLU A 217 20.75 -4.71 10.23
N PRO A 218 19.86 -4.10 11.03
CA PRO A 218 19.25 -2.83 10.67
C PRO A 218 20.35 -1.80 10.40
N PRO A 219 20.22 -0.95 9.36
CA PRO A 219 21.15 0.14 9.19
C PRO A 219 21.15 1.00 10.46
N PRO A 220 22.31 1.51 10.90
CA PRO A 220 22.40 2.28 12.14
C PRO A 220 21.44 3.47 12.07
N PRO A 221 20.73 3.79 13.18
CA PRO A 221 19.74 4.85 13.17
C PRO A 221 20.38 6.17 12.74
N ASN A 222 19.80 6.78 11.69
CA ASN A 222 20.33 8.00 11.10
C ASN A 222 20.16 9.15 12.10
N ARG A 223 21.24 9.52 12.81
CA ARG A 223 21.24 10.57 13.86
C ARG A 223 21.10 12.01 13.32
N SER A 224 20.79 12.18 12.04
CA SER A 224 20.83 13.47 11.33
C SER A 224 19.45 14.02 11.00
N ALA A 225 18.62 14.26 12.02
CA ALA A 225 17.45 15.15 11.85
C ALA A 225 17.04 15.93 13.11
N ASN A 226 17.81 15.90 14.20
CA ASN A 226 17.52 16.76 15.36
C ASN A 226 18.80 17.38 15.91
N GLY A 227 18.93 18.70 15.71
CA GLY A 227 19.83 19.54 16.48
C GLY A 227 21.01 20.15 15.73
N ARG A 228 20.76 21.17 14.89
CA ARG A 228 21.67 22.33 14.74
C ARG A 228 20.87 23.62 14.54
N GLY A 229 20.09 23.96 15.56
CA GLY A 229 19.91 25.35 15.97
C GLY A 229 20.79 25.59 17.19
N ALA A 230 22.08 25.84 16.97
CA ALA A 230 22.99 26.32 18.01
C ALA A 230 23.96 27.29 17.34
N GLN A 231 23.75 28.58 17.63
CA GLN A 231 24.60 29.71 17.34
C GLN A 231 26.09 29.34 17.40
N GLU A 232 26.84 29.59 16.33
CA GLU A 232 28.30 29.67 16.40
C GLU A 232 28.69 30.90 17.24
N PRO A 233 29.56 30.75 18.26
CA PRO A 233 30.11 31.91 18.95
C PRO A 233 31.14 32.60 18.04
N MET A 234 30.94 33.91 17.88
CA MET A 234 31.89 34.84 17.26
C MET A 234 33.31 34.65 17.83
N PRO A 235 34.36 34.57 17.00
CA PRO A 235 35.73 34.69 17.49
C PRO A 235 36.08 36.17 17.75
N ASP A 236 36.68 36.40 18.92
CA ASP A 236 37.24 37.68 19.37
C ASP A 236 38.23 38.27 18.37
N ALA A 237 38.12 39.58 18.16
CA ALA A 237 39.02 40.38 17.35
C ALA A 237 40.35 40.63 18.08
N PRO A 238 41.52 40.46 17.42
CA PRO A 238 42.77 41.05 17.87
C PRO A 238 42.99 42.44 17.26
N ASP A 239 43.49 43.33 18.10
CA ASP A 239 43.85 44.72 17.86
C ASP A 239 44.94 44.94 16.80
N GLU A 240 44.70 45.97 16.00
CA GLU A 240 45.62 46.95 15.38
C GLU A 240 47.07 46.56 15.01
N GLN A 241 47.35 46.52 13.69
CA GLN A 241 48.61 47.01 13.10
C GLN A 241 48.47 47.33 11.60
N ALA A 242 48.78 48.58 11.23
CA ALA A 242 48.72 49.15 9.88
C ALA A 242 50.08 49.03 9.12
N PRO A 243 50.25 49.57 7.89
CA PRO A 243 49.77 49.05 6.60
C PRO A 243 50.88 48.90 5.52
N ARG A 244 50.48 48.44 4.29
CA ARG A 244 51.08 48.63 2.92
C ARG A 244 51.74 47.39 2.27
N PRO A 245 51.95 47.33 0.93
CA PRO A 245 51.38 48.11 -0.19
C PRO A 245 50.83 47.26 -1.37
N LYS A 246 50.11 47.95 -2.27
CA LYS A 246 49.48 47.47 -3.52
C LYS A 246 50.49 46.95 -4.55
N LYS A 247 50.19 45.83 -5.22
CA LYS A 247 50.78 45.47 -6.53
C LYS A 247 49.69 45.29 -7.59
N ARG A 248 49.79 46.14 -8.62
CA ARG A 248 49.01 46.15 -9.86
C ARG A 248 49.43 44.95 -10.72
N TRP A 249 48.49 44.25 -11.34
CA TRP A 249 48.76 43.38 -12.50
C TRP A 249 47.91 43.81 -13.69
N PHE A 250 48.58 43.89 -14.84
CA PHE A 250 48.06 44.30 -16.13
C PHE A 250 47.32 43.13 -16.80
N SER A 251 46.21 43.44 -17.48
CA SER A 251 45.48 42.51 -18.34
C SER A 251 46.05 42.54 -19.77
N ARG A 252 46.17 41.38 -20.40
CA ARG A 252 46.48 41.21 -21.83
C ARG A 252 45.21 41.42 -22.66
N LYS A 253 45.36 42.03 -23.83
CA LYS A 253 44.48 41.81 -24.99
C LYS A 253 44.94 40.57 -25.74
#